data_AF-A0A969S3U1-F1
#
_entry.id   AF-A0A969S3U1-F1
#
_cell.length_a   1.000
_cell.length_b   1.000
_cell.length_c   1.000
_cell.angle_alpha   90.00
_cell.angle_beta   90.00
_cell.angle_gamma   90.00
#
_symmetry.space_group_name_H-M   'P 1'
#
loop_
_entity.id
_entity.type
_entity.pdbx_description
1 polymer ?
#
loop_
_entity_poly.entity_id
_entity_poly.type
_entity_poly.pdbx_seq_one_letter_code
_entity_poly.pdbx_strand_id
1 'polypeptide(L)'
;MAAVEGKTGNPGVKNPAKKNTTSFTVKPGKEPRSQKPMTFRPTLSLETQIETAVEASGMTKTQWLEQAAIAYLKQNPPELAEGS
;
A
#
# COMPACT_ATOMS: atom_id res chain seq x y z
N MET A 1 21.74 49.46 8.79
CA MET A 1 22.01 48.36 9.75
C MET A 1 20.97 48.49 10.86
N ALA A 2 20.04 47.55 11.00
CA ALA A 2 18.96 47.64 11.97
C ALA A 2 19.31 46.81 13.22
N ALA A 3 19.29 47.45 14.39
CA ALA A 3 19.47 46.81 15.68
C ALA A 3 18.20 45.99 16.00
N VAL A 4 18.33 44.66 16.01
CA VAL A 4 17.28 43.78 16.52
C VAL A 4 17.50 43.67 18.02
N GLU A 5 16.67 44.37 18.80
CA GLU A 5 16.60 44.21 20.25
C GLU A 5 16.08 42.81 20.58
N GLY A 6 17.00 41.87 20.78
CA GLY A 6 16.69 40.54 21.28
C GLY A 6 16.30 40.62 22.75
N LYS A 7 15.01 40.44 23.07
CA LYS A 7 14.55 40.19 24.43
C LYS A 7 14.97 38.78 24.84
N THR A 8 16.21 38.62 25.29
CA THR A 8 16.71 37.39 25.92
C THR A 8 15.96 37.15 27.22
N GLY A 9 15.02 36.21 27.20
CA GLY A 9 14.35 35.73 28.40
C GLY A 9 15.35 35.06 29.36
N ASN A 10 15.15 35.24 30.67
CA ASN A 10 16.04 34.71 31.70
C ASN A 10 16.19 33.17 31.61
N PRO A 11 17.42 32.64 31.57
CA PRO A 11 17.68 31.22 31.59
C PRO A 11 17.47 30.70 33.01
N GLY A 12 16.28 30.19 33.30
CA GLY A 12 15.97 29.64 34.63
C GLY A 12 14.48 29.44 34.91
N VAL A 13 13.61 30.11 34.15
CA VAL A 13 12.17 29.94 34.30
C VAL A 13 11.67 28.91 33.28
N LYS A 14 11.35 27.70 33.73
CA LYS A 14 10.63 26.72 32.92
C LYS A 14 9.30 27.35 32.51
N ASN A 15 9.16 27.67 31.23
CA ASN A 15 7.95 28.28 30.69
C ASN A 15 6.83 27.20 30.68
N PRO A 16 5.79 27.28 31.53
CA PRO A 16 4.78 26.22 31.66
C PRO A 16 3.92 26.07 30.40
N ALA A 17 3.96 27.07 29.50
CA ALA A 17 3.32 27.04 28.20
C ALA A 17 4.04 26.13 27.18
N LYS A 18 5.32 25.80 27.41
CA LYS A 18 6.06 24.83 26.56
C LYS A 18 5.89 23.44 27.14
N LYS A 19 4.69 22.87 27.01
CA LYS A 19 4.54 21.42 27.09
C LYS A 19 5.29 20.83 25.89
N ASN A 20 6.28 19.97 26.14
CA ASN A 20 6.91 19.17 25.09
C ASN A 20 5.86 18.23 24.50
N THR A 21 5.15 18.70 23.48
CA THR A 21 4.30 17.88 22.62
C THR A 21 5.20 17.06 21.70
N THR A 22 5.88 16.07 22.27
CA THR A 22 6.48 14.97 21.50
C THR A 22 5.74 13.68 21.83
N SER A 23 4.41 13.72 21.75
CA SER A 23 3.62 12.52 21.48
C SER A 23 3.53 12.39 19.96
N PHE A 24 4.40 11.55 19.40
CA PHE A 24 4.18 11.04 18.05
C PHE A 24 3.08 9.98 18.16
N THR A 25 1.83 10.41 18.06
CA THR A 25 0.72 9.48 17.86
C THR A 25 0.85 8.95 16.43
N VAL A 26 1.62 7.87 16.26
CA VAL A 26 1.61 7.10 15.01
C VAL A 26 0.23 6.47 14.92
N LYS A 27 -0.69 7.13 14.20
CA LYS A 27 -1.90 6.46 13.74
C LYS A 27 -1.44 5.24 12.96
N PRO A 28 -2.02 4.04 13.18
CA PRO A 28 -1.73 2.88 12.34
C PRO A 28 -1.94 3.33 10.89
N GLY A 29 -0.84 3.54 10.18
CA GLY A 29 -0.90 3.95 8.78
C GLY A 29 -1.56 2.80 8.07
N LYS A 30 -2.74 3.03 7.49
CA LYS A 30 -3.32 2.11 6.52
C LYS A 30 -2.22 1.89 5.49
N GLU A 31 -1.68 0.68 5.40
CA GLU A 31 -0.62 0.38 4.44
C GLU A 31 -1.06 0.95 3.08
N PRO A 32 -0.17 1.64 2.36
CA PRO A 32 -0.49 2.10 1.03
C PRO A 32 -0.77 0.85 0.20
N ARG A 33 -2.04 0.47 0.06
CA ARG A 33 -2.49 -0.52 -0.92
C ARG A 33 -2.07 0.05 -2.25
N SER A 34 -0.92 -0.39 -2.73
CA SER A 34 -0.41 -0.05 -4.04
C SER A 34 -1.50 -0.41 -5.04
N GLN A 35 -2.23 0.59 -5.54
CA GLN A 35 -3.18 0.42 -6.65
C GLN A 35 -2.47 0.20 -7.98
N LYS A 36 -1.14 -0.02 -7.96
CA LYS A 36 -0.44 -0.38 -9.19
C LYS A 36 -0.85 -1.79 -9.58
N PRO A 37 -1.32 -2.00 -10.83
CA PRO A 37 -1.60 -3.33 -11.32
C PRO A 37 -0.32 -4.17 -11.24
N MET A 38 -0.43 -5.34 -10.63
CA MET A 38 0.67 -6.30 -10.57
C MET A 38 1.03 -6.71 -12.00
N THR A 39 2.30 -6.61 -12.37
CA THR A 39 2.73 -7.03 -13.71
C THR A 39 2.84 -8.54 -13.76
N PHE A 40 1.87 -9.20 -14.38
CA PHE A 40 1.87 -10.64 -14.60
C PHE A 40 2.76 -11.00 -15.81
N ARG A 41 3.75 -11.88 -15.61
CA ARG A 41 4.66 -12.36 -16.66
C ARG A 41 4.66 -13.89 -16.69
N PRO A 42 3.77 -14.53 -17.46
CA PRO A 42 3.72 -15.98 -17.57
C PRO A 42 4.92 -16.52 -18.36
N THR A 43 5.16 -17.84 -18.27
CA THR A 43 6.07 -18.53 -19.19
C THR A 43 5.49 -18.54 -20.60
N LEU A 44 6.35 -18.66 -21.61
CA LEU A 44 5.93 -18.67 -23.03
C LEU A 44 4.86 -19.74 -23.31
N SER A 45 4.99 -20.92 -22.71
CA SER A 45 4.04 -22.02 -22.87
C SER A 45 2.68 -21.76 -22.23
N LEU A 46 2.63 -20.94 -21.19
CA LEU A 46 1.40 -20.56 -20.51
C LEU A 46 0.74 -19.38 -21.21
N GLU A 47 1.53 -18.47 -21.79
CA GLU A 47 1.02 -17.35 -22.58
C GLU A 47 0.21 -17.82 -23.79
N THR A 48 0.71 -18.79 -24.56
CA THR A 48 -0.01 -19.34 -25.72
C THR A 48 -1.33 -20.00 -25.33
N GLN A 49 -1.38 -20.68 -24.18
CA GLN A 49 -2.60 -21.27 -23.63
C GLN A 49 -3.59 -20.20 -23.17
N ILE A 50 -3.10 -19.12 -22.55
CA ILE A 50 -3.95 -17.99 -22.14
C ILE A 50 -4.53 -17.32 -23.40
N GLU A 51 -3.73 -17.07 -24.42
CA GLU A 51 -4.19 -16.41 -25.65
C GLU A 51 -5.29 -17.21 -26.36
N THR A 52 -5.10 -18.52 -26.53
CA THR A 52 -6.12 -19.40 -27.10
C THR A 52 -7.40 -19.44 -26.26
N ALA A 53 -7.28 -19.46 -24.93
CA ALA A 53 -8.46 -19.43 -24.05
C ALA A 53 -9.17 -18.07 -24.06
N VAL A 54 -8.43 -16.97 -24.19
CA VAL A 54 -8.96 -15.61 -24.30
C VAL A 54 -9.73 -15.47 -25.62
N GLU A 55 -9.15 -15.91 -26.74
CA GLU A 55 -9.78 -15.90 -28.06
C GLU A 55 -11.09 -16.71 -28.07
N ALA A 56 -11.08 -17.91 -27.49
CA ALA A 56 -12.28 -18.75 -27.39
C ALA A 56 -13.38 -18.11 -26.52
N SER A 57 -13.00 -17.31 -25.52
CA SER A 57 -13.94 -16.67 -24.60
C SER A 57 -14.54 -15.35 -25.12
N GLY A 58 -13.92 -14.72 -26.13
CA GLY A 58 -14.31 -13.40 -26.62
C GLY A 58 -14.09 -12.26 -25.60
N MET A 59 -13.37 -12.50 -24.51
CA MET A 59 -13.07 -11.51 -23.47
C MET A 59 -11.72 -10.83 -23.70
N THR A 60 -11.44 -9.77 -22.94
CA THR A 60 -10.09 -9.20 -22.87
C THR A 60 -9.18 -10.06 -21.99
N LYS A 61 -7.86 -10.10 -22.29
CA LYS A 61 -6.85 -10.84 -21.51
C LYS A 61 -6.93 -10.54 -20.01
N THR A 62 -7.11 -9.26 -19.64
CA THR A 62 -7.23 -8.83 -18.24
C THR A 62 -8.47 -9.42 -17.55
N GLN A 63 -9.64 -9.32 -18.19
CA GLN A 63 -10.89 -9.86 -17.62
C GLN A 63 -10.83 -11.39 -17.47
N TRP A 64 -10.25 -12.06 -18.47
CA TRP A 64 -10.08 -13.51 -18.42
C TRP A 64 -9.17 -13.92 -17.26
N LEU A 65 -8.04 -13.23 -17.07
CA LEU A 65 -7.12 -13.48 -15.97
C LEU A 65 -7.75 -13.21 -14.60
N GLU A 66 -8.54 -12.16 -14.46
CA GLU A 66 -9.29 -11.86 -13.23
C GLU A 66 -10.29 -12.97 -12.91
N GLN A 67 -11.07 -13.44 -13.89
CA GLN A 67 -12.02 -14.53 -13.70
C GLN A 67 -11.32 -15.86 -13.37
N ALA A 68 -10.21 -16.16 -14.05
CA ALA A 68 -9.41 -17.35 -13.77
C ALA A 68 -8.84 -17.33 -12.34
N ALA A 69 -8.33 -16.18 -11.87
CA ALA A 69 -7.85 -16.02 -10.51
C ALA A 69 -8.98 -16.21 -9.48
N ILE A 70 -10.16 -15.63 -9.72
CA ILE A 70 -11.33 -15.83 -8.86
C ILE A 70 -11.75 -17.31 -8.82
N ALA A 71 -11.78 -17.99 -9.96
CA ALA A 71 -12.13 -19.40 -10.04
C ALA A 71 -11.13 -20.27 -9.27
N TYR A 72 -9.83 -20.00 -9.41
CA TYR A 72 -8.78 -20.71 -8.68
C TYR A 72 -8.93 -20.55 -7.16
N LEU A 73 -9.17 -19.33 -6.68
CA LEU A 73 -9.36 -19.05 -5.25
C LEU A 73 -10.64 -19.66 -4.68
N LYS A 74 -11.70 -19.79 -5.48
CA LYS A 74 -12.92 -20.49 -5.07
C LYS A 74 -12.72 -22.00 -4.91
N GLN A 75 -11.89 -22.59 -5.78
CA GLN A 75 -11.58 -24.02 -5.74
C GLN A 75 -10.53 -24.34 -4.67
N ASN A 76 -9.57 -23.44 -4.47
CA ASN A 76 -8.48 -23.56 -3.53
C ASN A 76 -8.54 -22.36 -2.57
N PRO A 77 -9.51 -22.35 -1.62
CA PRO A 77 -9.54 -21.30 -0.62
C PRO A 77 -8.19 -21.32 0.10
N PRO A 78 -7.48 -20.18 0.19
CA PRO A 78 -6.25 -20.14 0.94
C PRO A 78 -6.58 -20.57 2.37
N GLU A 79 -5.79 -21.47 2.94
CA GLU A 79 -5.80 -21.65 4.39
C GLU A 79 -5.61 -20.25 4.98
N LEU A 80 -6.61 -19.80 5.74
CA LEU A 80 -6.46 -18.60 6.54
C LEU A 80 -5.26 -18.89 7.42
N ALA A 81 -4.12 -18.27 7.10
CA ALA A 81 -2.97 -18.28 7.98
C ALA A 81 -3.43 -17.61 9.28
N GLU A 82 -3.93 -18.40 10.22
CA GLU A 82 -4.09 -17.98 11.60
C GLU A 82 -2.68 -17.75 12.13
N GLY A 83 -2.31 -16.48 12.25
CA GLY A 83 -1.14 -16.07 13.02
C GLY A 83 -0.17 -15.18 12.27
N SER A 84 -0.28 -13.88 12.53
CA SER A 84 0.74 -13.15 13.30
C SER A 84 0.16 -11.85 13.83
#